data_AF-A0A7Z0Q068-F1
#
_entry.id   AF-A0A7Z0Q068-F1
#
_cell.length_a   1.000
_cell.length_b   1.000
_cell.length_c   1.000
_cell.angle_alpha   90.00
_cell.angle_beta   90.00
_cell.angle_gamma   90.00
#
_symmetry.space_group_name_H-M   'P 1'
#
loop_
_entity.id
_entity.type
_entity.pdbx_description
1 polymer ?
#
loop_
_entity_poly.entity_id
_entity_poly.type
_entity_poly.pdbx_seq_one_letter_code
_entity_poly.pdbx_strand_id
1 'polypeptide(L)'
;MPTPYGSRGMAFGPQELRVLRRALALALHPRPASPQEVQDCLRLADAVDEVTREAARQRAFLLADLVRYRAALPGTVTGYLRLLREALDAGHRPEQEDLAALRALSGNPVAAALLRRCDTPA
;
A
#
# COMPACT_ATOMS: atom_id res chain seq x y z
N MET A 1 -21.59 4.21 43.34
CA MET A 1 -20.65 3.21 42.77
C MET A 1 -20.90 3.11 41.27
N PRO A 2 -20.15 3.82 40.42
CA PRO A 2 -20.22 3.62 38.98
C PRO A 2 -19.30 2.44 38.60
N THR A 3 -19.77 1.53 37.76
CA THR A 3 -18.98 0.39 37.28
C THR A 3 -17.91 0.86 36.27
N PRO A 4 -16.71 0.26 36.27
CA PRO A 4 -15.52 0.83 35.62
C PRO A 4 -15.33 0.41 34.16
N TYR A 5 -16.38 0.05 33.42
CA TYR A 5 -16.23 -0.38 32.03
C TYR A 5 -16.59 0.76 31.08
N GLY A 6 -15.59 1.57 30.76
CA GLY A 6 -15.61 2.36 29.53
C GLY A 6 -15.69 1.39 28.36
N SER A 7 -16.82 1.39 27.65
CA SER A 7 -17.00 0.63 26.41
C SER A 7 -16.08 1.20 25.34
N ARG A 8 -14.85 0.68 25.26
CA ARG A 8 -14.02 0.79 24.05
C ARG A 8 -14.58 -0.18 23.01
N GLY A 9 -15.74 0.15 22.45
CA GLY A 9 -16.31 -0.62 21.36
C GLY A 9 -15.46 -0.45 20.10
N MET A 10 -15.10 -1.55 19.44
CA MET A 10 -14.59 -1.48 18.07
C MET A 10 -15.75 -1.11 17.15
N ALA A 11 -15.64 0.01 16.44
CA ALA A 11 -16.57 0.37 15.39
C ALA A 11 -16.17 -0.37 14.10
N PHE A 12 -17.01 -1.26 13.63
CA PHE A 12 -16.85 -1.94 12.35
C PHE A 12 -17.62 -1.20 11.26
N GLY A 13 -17.02 -1.02 10.10
CA GLY A 13 -17.72 -0.58 8.89
C GLY A 13 -18.49 -1.73 8.23
N PRO A 14 -19.26 -1.42 7.16
CA PRO A 14 -20.16 -2.39 6.53
C PRO A 14 -19.43 -3.52 5.79
N GLN A 15 -18.16 -3.33 5.41
CA GLN A 15 -17.31 -4.39 4.87
C GLN A 15 -16.80 -5.28 6.00
N GLU A 16 -16.29 -4.72 7.10
CA GLU A 16 -15.81 -5.53 8.23
C GLU A 16 -16.94 -6.32 8.88
N LEU A 17 -18.15 -5.77 9.01
CA LEU A 17 -19.32 -6.51 9.51
C LEU A 17 -19.71 -7.68 8.61
N ARG A 18 -19.56 -7.55 7.28
CA ARG A 18 -19.82 -8.66 6.34
C ARG A 18 -18.79 -9.78 6.48
N VAL A 19 -17.51 -9.42 6.61
CA VAL A 19 -16.41 -10.37 6.85
C VAL A 19 -16.60 -11.07 8.20
N LEU A 20 -16.86 -10.31 9.27
CA LEU A 20 -17.09 -10.83 10.61
C LEU A 20 -18.29 -11.79 10.65
N ARG A 21 -19.43 -11.42 10.04
CA ARG A 21 -20.62 -12.27 9.98
C ARG A 21 -20.32 -13.60 9.25
N ARG A 22 -19.54 -13.55 8.18
CA ARG A 22 -19.16 -14.76 7.42
C ARG A 22 -18.18 -15.63 8.19
N ALA A 23 -17.18 -15.04 8.84
CA ALA A 23 -16.25 -15.74 9.72
C ALA A 23 -16.97 -16.40 10.91
N LEU A 24 -17.91 -15.69 11.55
CA LEU A 24 -18.72 -16.20 12.65
C LEU A 24 -19.62 -17.36 12.18
N ALA A 25 -20.24 -17.24 11.00
CA ALA A 25 -21.05 -18.32 10.42
C ALA A 25 -20.22 -19.58 10.14
N LEU A 26 -18.98 -19.43 9.66
CA LEU A 26 -18.05 -20.56 9.46
C LEU A 26 -17.60 -21.19 10.78
N ALA A 27 -17.36 -20.37 11.81
CA ALA A 27 -16.96 -20.85 13.13
C ALA A 27 -18.10 -21.58 13.88
N LEU A 28 -19.35 -21.09 13.73
CA LEU A 28 -20.53 -21.65 14.39
C LEU A 28 -21.08 -22.88 13.67
N HIS A 29 -20.88 -22.97 12.35
CA HIS A 29 -21.32 -24.10 11.53
C HIS A 29 -20.16 -24.62 10.69
N PRO A 30 -19.18 -25.30 11.31
CA PRO A 30 -18.09 -25.94 10.58
C PRO A 30 -18.69 -27.06 9.73
N ARG A 31 -18.95 -26.75 8.47
CA ARG A 31 -19.33 -27.74 7.46
C ARG A 31 -18.12 -28.02 6.57
N PRO A 32 -17.91 -29.27 6.15
CA PRO A 32 -16.94 -29.54 5.10
C PRO A 32 -17.30 -28.71 3.86
N ALA A 33 -16.31 -28.01 3.30
CA ALA A 33 -16.49 -27.25 2.07
C ALA A 33 -16.89 -28.21 0.94
N SER A 34 -17.90 -27.83 0.17
CA SER A 34 -18.25 -28.59 -1.03
C SER A 34 -17.09 -28.54 -2.04
N PRO A 35 -16.95 -29.55 -2.92
CA PRO A 35 -15.90 -29.54 -3.94
C PRO A 35 -15.89 -28.26 -4.80
N GLN A 36 -17.06 -27.70 -5.06
CA GLN A 36 -17.20 -26.44 -5.79
C GLN A 36 -16.64 -25.24 -5.02
N GLU A 37 -16.94 -25.12 -3.71
CA GLU A 37 -16.38 -24.06 -2.87
C GLU A 37 -14.87 -24.16 -2.75
N VAL A 38 -14.33 -25.39 -2.67
CA VAL A 38 -12.87 -25.61 -2.71
C VAL A 38 -12.29 -25.14 -4.04
N GLN A 39 -12.91 -25.50 -5.16
CA GLN A 39 -12.47 -25.07 -6.50
C GLN A 39 -12.55 -23.55 -6.67
N ASP A 40 -13.59 -22.90 -6.14
CA ASP A 40 -13.74 -21.44 -6.16
C ASP A 40 -12.65 -20.75 -5.34
N CYS A 41 -12.32 -21.28 -4.16
CA CYS A 41 -11.21 -20.79 -3.34
C CYS A 41 -9.85 -20.94 -4.04
N LEU A 42 -9.61 -22.06 -4.72
CA LEU A 42 -8.38 -22.26 -5.50
C LEU A 42 -8.28 -21.25 -6.65
N ARG A 43 -9.37 -21.06 -7.42
CA ARG A 43 -9.40 -20.03 -8.48
C ARG A 43 -9.16 -18.62 -7.95
N LEU A 44 -9.71 -18.30 -6.77
CA LEU A 44 -9.49 -17.01 -6.13
C LEU A 44 -8.03 -16.86 -5.69
N ALA A 45 -7.42 -17.90 -5.11
CA ALA A 45 -6.01 -17.90 -4.74
C ALA A 45 -5.12 -17.66 -5.96
N ASP A 46 -5.35 -18.39 -7.06
CA ASP A 46 -4.61 -18.20 -8.33
C ASP A 46 -4.74 -16.77 -8.87
N ALA A 47 -5.95 -16.20 -8.81
CA ALA A 47 -6.19 -14.82 -9.23
C ALA A 47 -5.46 -13.80 -8.35
N VAL A 48 -5.45 -14.01 -7.03
CA VAL A 48 -4.70 -13.17 -6.08
C VAL A 48 -3.20 -13.27 -6.32
N ASP A 49 -2.70 -14.47 -6.59
CA ASP A 49 -1.28 -14.69 -6.89
C ASP A 49 -0.86 -14.01 -8.20
N GLU A 50 -1.70 -14.04 -9.24
CA GLU A 50 -1.44 -13.29 -10.48
C GLU A 50 -1.45 -11.78 -10.23
N VAL A 51 -2.44 -11.24 -9.51
CA VAL A 51 -2.48 -9.80 -9.17
C VAL A 51 -1.26 -9.40 -8.34
N THR A 52 -0.82 -10.25 -7.43
CA THR A 52 0.38 -9.99 -6.60
C THR A 52 1.65 -9.97 -7.46
N ARG A 53 1.80 -10.94 -8.37
CA ARG A 53 2.91 -10.96 -9.33
C ARG A 53 2.90 -9.74 -10.25
N GLU A 54 1.73 -9.34 -10.73
CA GLU A 54 1.60 -8.17 -11.59
C GLU A 54 1.90 -6.86 -10.86
N ALA A 55 1.43 -6.71 -9.61
CA ALA A 55 1.78 -5.58 -8.77
C ALA A 55 3.30 -5.49 -8.52
N ALA A 56 3.97 -6.64 -8.32
CA ALA A 56 5.42 -6.68 -8.20
C ALA A 56 6.14 -6.27 -9.50
N ARG A 57 5.65 -6.72 -10.68
CA ARG A 57 6.18 -6.29 -11.98
C ARG A 57 6.04 -4.78 -12.19
N GLN A 58 4.85 -4.24 -11.93
CA GLN A 58 4.58 -2.80 -12.03
C GLN A 58 5.48 -1.98 -11.10
N ARG A 59 5.65 -2.44 -9.85
CA ARG A 59 6.56 -1.80 -8.89
C ARG A 59 8.01 -1.82 -9.37
N ALA A 60 8.49 -2.95 -9.92
CA ALA A 60 9.84 -3.04 -10.45
C ALA A 60 10.07 -2.06 -11.60
N PHE A 61 9.10 -1.92 -12.51
CA PHE A 61 9.16 -0.95 -13.60
C PHE A 61 9.18 0.49 -13.09
N LEU A 62 8.30 0.83 -12.15
CA LEU A 62 8.24 2.17 -11.55
C LEU A 62 9.57 2.56 -10.90
N LEU A 63 10.20 1.65 -10.14
CA LEU A 63 11.48 1.91 -9.48
C LEU A 63 12.63 2.05 -10.48
N ALA A 64 12.66 1.24 -11.55
CA ALA A 64 13.63 1.41 -12.63
C ALA A 64 13.47 2.77 -13.32
N ASP A 65 12.23 3.21 -13.56
CA ASP A 65 11.95 4.52 -14.11
C ASP A 65 12.35 5.65 -13.16
N LEU A 66 12.15 5.48 -11.86
CA LEU A 66 12.56 6.47 -10.86
C LEU A 66 14.08 6.70 -10.89
N VAL A 67 14.88 5.63 -10.98
CA VAL A 67 16.34 5.72 -11.16
C VAL A 67 16.70 6.41 -12.47
N ARG A 68 16.05 6.05 -13.57
CA ARG A 68 16.28 6.65 -14.89
C ARG A 68 15.98 8.15 -14.90
N TYR A 69 14.88 8.56 -14.29
CA TYR A 69 14.49 9.97 -14.20
C TYR A 69 15.43 10.73 -13.27
N ARG A 70 15.83 10.14 -12.13
CA ARG A 70 16.82 10.74 -11.22
C ARG A 70 18.16 11.01 -11.92
N ALA A 71 18.64 10.06 -12.72
CA ALA A 71 19.90 10.19 -13.47
C ALA A 71 19.87 11.29 -14.55
N ALA A 72 18.68 11.66 -15.04
CA ALA A 72 18.49 12.68 -16.08
C ALA A 72 18.16 14.08 -15.52
N LEU A 73 18.28 14.27 -14.21
CA LEU A 73 18.10 15.58 -13.59
C LEU A 73 19.19 16.57 -14.08
N PRO A 74 18.86 17.87 -14.23
CA PRO A 74 17.59 18.51 -13.87
C PRO A 74 16.49 18.44 -14.95
N GLY A 75 16.75 17.85 -16.12
CA GLY A 75 15.82 17.85 -17.26
C GLY A 75 14.48 17.13 -17.01
N THR A 76 14.43 16.27 -15.99
CA THR A 76 13.30 15.39 -15.67
C THR A 76 12.60 15.73 -14.35
N VAL A 77 12.87 16.89 -13.74
CA VAL A 77 12.35 17.27 -12.39
C VAL A 77 10.87 16.97 -12.22
N THR A 78 10.01 17.42 -13.15
CA THR A 78 8.56 17.20 -13.07
C THR A 78 8.20 15.71 -13.06
N GLY A 79 8.84 14.92 -13.93
CA GLY A 79 8.60 13.49 -14.03
C GLY A 79 9.13 12.72 -12.81
N TYR A 80 10.32 13.09 -12.34
CA TYR A 80 10.93 12.51 -11.15
C TYR A 80 10.06 12.73 -9.90
N LEU A 81 9.62 13.96 -9.64
CA LEU A 81 8.81 14.27 -8.47
C LEU A 81 7.43 13.60 -8.51
N ARG A 82 6.83 13.46 -9.69
CA ARG A 82 5.57 12.71 -9.88
C ARG A 82 5.78 11.22 -9.58
N LEU A 83 6.79 10.60 -10.18
CA LEU A 83 7.07 9.17 -9.97
C LEU A 83 7.45 8.86 -8.52
N LEU A 84 8.23 9.73 -7.87
CA LEU A 84 8.57 9.56 -6.46
C LEU A 84 7.33 9.68 -5.56
N ARG A 85 6.39 10.59 -5.86
CA ARG A 85 5.12 10.68 -5.13
C ARG A 85 4.34 9.35 -5.24
N GLU A 86 4.18 8.84 -6.45
CA GLU A 86 3.50 7.56 -6.72
C GLU A 86 4.18 6.39 -5.99
N ALA A 87 5.52 6.34 -6.00
CA ALA A 87 6.28 5.34 -5.27
C ALA A 87 5.98 5.39 -3.76
N LEU A 88 6.02 6.57 -3.16
CA LEU A 88 5.78 6.76 -1.73
C LEU A 88 4.34 6.41 -1.35
N ASP A 89 3.36 6.72 -2.20
CA ASP A 89 1.95 6.36 -1.99
C ASP A 89 1.76 4.83 -2.04
N ALA A 90 2.58 4.12 -2.84
CA ALA A 90 2.67 2.67 -2.87
C ALA A 90 3.55 2.06 -1.75
N GLY A 91 3.98 2.86 -0.76
CA GLY A 91 4.78 2.40 0.38
C GLY A 91 6.26 2.12 0.04
N HIS A 92 6.79 2.70 -1.04
CA HIS A 92 8.24 2.73 -1.25
C HIS A 92 8.92 3.58 -0.17
N ARG A 93 10.10 3.16 0.27
CA ARG A 93 10.96 3.96 1.15
C ARG A 93 12.05 4.58 0.27
N PRO A 94 12.21 5.91 0.28
CA PRO A 94 13.14 6.61 -0.60
C PRO A 94 14.58 6.22 -0.27
N GLU A 95 15.43 6.15 -1.29
CA GLU A 95 16.85 5.90 -1.14
C GLU A 95 17.62 7.16 -0.70
N GLN A 96 18.89 7.00 -0.32
CA GLN A 96 19.72 8.15 0.06
C GLN A 96 19.87 9.15 -1.10
N GLU A 97 19.99 8.62 -2.32
CA GLU A 97 20.09 9.37 -3.57
C GLU A 97 18.80 10.14 -3.86
N ASP A 98 17.63 9.62 -3.48
CA ASP A 98 16.36 10.33 -3.60
C ASP A 98 16.29 11.50 -2.64
N LEU A 99 16.71 11.29 -1.39
CA LEU A 99 16.77 12.35 -0.41
C LEU A 99 17.79 13.43 -0.81
N ALA A 100 18.91 13.04 -1.39
CA ALA A 100 19.90 13.98 -1.93
C ALA A 100 19.31 14.80 -3.10
N ALA A 101 18.63 14.16 -4.05
CA ALA A 101 17.95 14.83 -5.16
C ALA A 101 16.87 15.80 -4.65
N LEU A 102 16.05 15.39 -3.69
CA LEU A 102 15.04 16.25 -3.08
C LEU A 102 15.63 17.47 -2.36
N ARG A 103 16.75 17.32 -1.64
CA ARG A 103 17.46 18.45 -1.00
C ARG A 103 18.04 19.42 -2.03
N ALA A 104 18.64 18.90 -3.10
CA ALA A 104 19.15 19.71 -4.21
C ALA A 104 18.03 20.49 -4.93
N LEU A 105 16.82 19.93 -4.96
CA LEU A 105 15.62 20.54 -5.54
C LEU A 105 14.77 21.33 -4.52
N SER A 106 15.29 21.65 -3.33
CA SER A 106 14.50 22.26 -2.24
C SER A 106 13.85 23.61 -2.57
N GLY A 107 14.33 24.33 -3.59
CA GLY A 107 13.67 25.53 -4.13
C GLY A 107 12.33 25.23 -4.84
N ASN A 108 12.06 23.98 -5.18
CA ASN A 108 10.78 23.53 -5.71
C ASN A 108 9.83 23.15 -4.55
N PRO A 109 8.62 23.72 -4.48
CA PRO A 109 7.69 23.48 -3.37
C PRO A 109 7.23 22.01 -3.28
N VAL A 110 7.11 21.32 -4.41
CA VAL A 110 6.73 19.90 -4.46
C VAL A 110 7.86 19.03 -3.90
N ALA A 111 9.11 19.32 -4.26
CA ALA A 111 10.27 18.61 -3.72
C ALA A 111 10.42 18.81 -2.21
N ALA A 112 10.25 20.05 -1.73
CA ALA A 112 10.27 20.35 -0.30
C ALA A 112 9.15 19.63 0.47
N ALA A 113 7.94 19.54 -0.11
CA ALA A 113 6.83 18.80 0.49
C ALA A 113 7.07 17.28 0.53
N LEU A 114 7.68 16.72 -0.52
CA LEU A 114 8.09 15.32 -0.56
C LEU A 114 9.16 15.03 0.49
N LEU A 115 10.17 15.89 0.62
CA LEU A 115 11.25 15.72 1.60
C LEU A 115 10.70 15.67 3.04
N ARG A 116 9.83 16.63 3.42
CA ARG A 116 9.18 16.64 4.75
C ARG A 116 8.40 15.36 5.04
N ARG A 117 7.71 14.81 4.03
CA ARG A 117 6.96 13.56 4.16
C ARG A 117 7.91 12.38 4.44
N CYS A 118 9.08 12.37 3.81
CA CYS A 118 10.08 11.32 4.02
C CYS A 118 10.76 11.41 5.40
N ASP A 119 10.87 12.60 5.98
CA ASP A 119 11.48 12.83 7.30
C ASP A 119 10.53 12.51 8.48
N THR A 120 9.24 12.27 8.21
CA THR A 120 8.27 11.92 9.26
C THR A 120 8.34 10.41 9.53
N PRO A 121 8.73 9.95 10.73
CA PRO A 121 8.70 8.52 11.06
C PRO A 121 7.25 8.02 11.01
N ALA A 122 7.04 6.91 10.29
CA ALA A 122 5.75 6.24 10.15
C ALA A 122 5.29 5.59 11.47
#